data_AF-A0A7X8D7F8-F1
#
_entry.id   AF-A0A7X8D7F8-F1
#
_cell.length_a   1.000
_cell.length_b   1.000
_cell.length_c   1.000
_cell.angle_alpha   90.00
_cell.angle_beta   90.00
_cell.angle_gamma   90.00
#
_symmetry.space_group_name_H-M   'P 1'
#
loop_
_entity.id
_entity.type
_entity.pdbx_description
1 polymer ?
#
loop_
_entity_poly.entity_id
_entity_poly.type
_entity_poly.pdbx_seq_one_letter_code
_entity_poly.pdbx_strand_id
1 'polypeptide(L)'
;LAQTKKELRAVQRLRFSIFSQEMQAVFPEAHRGIDEDEYDAWCEHFMVLGGAKQKVVGTYRILRPEQAARLGKYYTESEFDLSPLDALRPQMAELGRSCIHPKYRNGSAILLLWVGIANMMRVGGYRYLLGCASVSLRDDGVTAAKVWREAQKSMQANPTVPCLTPHHRYPVEKLDSDLPARIPPLIKGYLNLGAVLCGEPAWDPDFNTADFPVLLDITQLPERYKKHFGLVD
;
A
#
# COMPACT_ATOMS: atom_id res chain seq x y z
N LEU A 1 -2.23 -14.00 -10.29
CA LEU A 1 -1.40 -13.02 -11.02
C LEU A 1 -2.04 -12.76 -12.37
N ALA A 2 -2.20 -11.52 -12.81
CA ALA A 2 -2.63 -11.21 -14.18
C ALA A 2 -1.50 -11.56 -15.15
N GLN A 3 -1.79 -12.37 -16.17
CA GLN A 3 -0.80 -12.85 -17.15
C GLN A 3 -1.14 -12.38 -18.58
N THR A 4 -2.35 -11.88 -18.79
CA THR A 4 -2.82 -11.40 -20.09
C THR A 4 -3.17 -9.92 -20.06
N LYS A 5 -3.10 -9.26 -21.23
CA LYS A 5 -3.58 -7.87 -21.39
C LYS A 5 -5.03 -7.68 -20.95
N LYS A 6 -5.86 -8.72 -21.10
CA LYS A 6 -7.28 -8.70 -20.69
C LYS A 6 -7.42 -8.65 -19.17
N GLU A 7 -6.63 -9.44 -18.45
CA GLU A 7 -6.63 -9.46 -16.99
C GLU A 7 -6.05 -8.18 -16.40
N LEU A 8 -4.93 -7.68 -16.96
CA LEU A 8 -4.37 -6.39 -16.55
C LEU A 8 -5.40 -5.26 -16.72
N ARG A 9 -6.08 -5.19 -17.87
CA ARG A 9 -7.17 -4.22 -18.07
C ARG A 9 -8.32 -4.40 -17.08
N ALA A 10 -8.63 -5.62 -16.65
CA ALA A 10 -9.66 -5.86 -15.64
C ALA A 10 -9.24 -5.34 -14.26
N VAL A 11 -7.97 -5.50 -13.89
CA VAL A 11 -7.37 -4.90 -12.69
C VAL A 11 -7.41 -3.37 -12.77
N GLN A 12 -6.91 -2.78 -13.86
CA GLN A 12 -6.88 -1.33 -14.06
C GLN A 12 -8.29 -0.70 -14.00
N ARG A 13 -9.32 -1.38 -14.53
CA ARG A 13 -10.72 -0.95 -14.42
C ARG A 13 -11.26 -1.02 -13.00
N LEU A 14 -10.90 -2.07 -12.24
CA LEU A 14 -11.29 -2.17 -10.83
C LEU A 14 -10.70 -1.01 -10.04
N ARG A 15 -9.40 -0.73 -10.22
CA ARG A 15 -8.69 0.39 -9.60
C ARG A 15 -9.37 1.72 -9.92
N PHE A 16 -9.57 2.02 -11.20
CA PHE A 16 -10.27 3.23 -11.64
C PHE A 16 -11.63 3.38 -10.98
N SER A 17 -12.45 2.33 -11.00
CA SER A 17 -13.79 2.36 -10.41
C SER A 17 -13.75 2.67 -8.92
N ILE A 18 -12.86 2.03 -8.15
CA ILE A 18 -12.81 2.22 -6.70
C ILE A 18 -12.21 3.58 -6.36
N PHE A 19 -11.08 3.95 -6.97
CA PHE A 19 -10.41 5.21 -6.67
C PHE A 19 -11.24 6.42 -7.11
N SER A 20 -11.93 6.35 -8.25
CA SER A 20 -12.85 7.43 -8.66
C SER A 20 -14.09 7.52 -7.79
N GLN A 21 -14.66 6.40 -7.33
CA GLN A 21 -15.91 6.41 -6.56
C GLN A 21 -15.70 6.72 -5.08
N GLU A 22 -14.64 6.20 -4.49
CA GLU A 22 -14.42 6.25 -3.04
C GLU A 22 -13.40 7.31 -2.63
N MET A 23 -12.35 7.51 -3.44
CA MET A 23 -11.34 8.52 -3.18
C MET A 23 -11.61 9.81 -3.95
N GLN A 24 -12.55 9.80 -4.91
CA GLN A 24 -12.72 10.81 -5.96
C GLN A 24 -11.39 11.27 -6.54
N ALA A 25 -10.51 10.29 -6.74
CA ALA A 25 -9.21 10.52 -7.34
C ALA A 25 -9.40 11.16 -8.70
N VAL A 26 -8.65 12.22 -8.94
CA VAL A 26 -8.57 12.86 -10.24
C VAL A 26 -7.51 12.09 -11.03
N PHE A 27 -7.90 11.63 -12.21
CA PHE A 27 -6.98 11.00 -13.15
C PHE A 27 -6.87 11.92 -14.36
N PRO A 28 -5.93 12.89 -14.38
CA PRO A 28 -5.82 13.88 -15.45
C PRO A 28 -5.71 13.23 -16.84
N GLU A 29 -5.10 12.04 -16.91
CA GLU A 29 -4.82 11.31 -18.15
C GLU A 29 -5.73 10.08 -18.38
N ALA A 30 -6.73 9.81 -17.53
CA ALA A 30 -7.59 8.62 -17.69
C ALA A 30 -8.61 8.79 -18.82
N HIS A 31 -8.16 8.64 -20.06
CA HIS A 31 -9.02 8.77 -21.24
C HIS A 31 -9.95 7.55 -21.48
N ARG A 32 -9.90 6.50 -20.65
CA ARG A 32 -10.51 5.18 -20.95
C ARG A 32 -11.16 4.45 -19.78
N GLY A 33 -11.38 5.12 -18.64
CA GLY A 33 -11.96 4.48 -17.45
C GLY A 33 -11.07 3.38 -16.86
N ILE A 34 -9.75 3.60 -16.93
CA ILE A 34 -8.71 2.75 -16.36
C ILE A 34 -7.73 3.63 -15.58
N ASP A 35 -7.22 3.09 -14.48
CA ASP A 35 -6.10 3.65 -13.72
C ASP A 35 -4.86 2.94 -14.25
N GLU A 36 -3.97 3.67 -14.92
CA GLU A 36 -2.75 3.16 -15.55
C GLU A 36 -1.63 4.19 -15.40
N ASP A 37 -0.42 3.74 -15.07
CA ASP A 37 0.78 4.59 -14.98
C ASP A 37 2.04 3.88 -15.51
N GLU A 38 3.17 4.58 -15.52
CA GLU A 38 4.46 4.07 -16.04
C GLU A 38 4.96 2.81 -15.29
N TYR A 39 4.55 2.58 -14.05
CA TYR A 39 5.00 1.46 -13.22
C TYR A 39 4.28 0.16 -13.56
N ASP A 40 3.08 0.21 -14.15
CA ASP A 40 2.28 -0.98 -14.43
C ASP A 40 3.01 -1.99 -15.33
N ALA A 41 3.86 -1.53 -16.25
CA ALA A 41 4.66 -2.39 -17.13
C ALA A 41 5.79 -3.15 -16.41
N TRP A 42 6.22 -2.65 -15.24
CA TRP A 42 7.31 -3.21 -14.43
C TRP A 42 6.80 -4.07 -13.27
N CYS A 43 5.51 -3.95 -12.96
CA CYS A 43 4.91 -4.57 -11.79
C CYS A 43 4.21 -5.89 -12.10
N GLU A 44 4.16 -6.74 -11.10
CA GLU A 44 3.23 -7.85 -11.01
C GLU A 44 1.87 -7.36 -10.49
N HIS A 45 0.79 -7.88 -11.09
CA HIS A 45 -0.57 -7.48 -10.75
C HIS A 45 -1.31 -8.66 -10.11
N PHE A 46 -1.37 -8.66 -8.78
CA PHE A 46 -2.10 -9.66 -8.04
C PHE A 46 -3.60 -9.36 -8.15
N MET A 47 -4.40 -10.41 -8.31
CA MET A 47 -5.84 -10.27 -8.45
C MET A 47 -6.55 -11.40 -7.73
N VAL A 48 -7.69 -11.09 -7.13
CA VAL A 48 -8.67 -12.05 -6.61
C VAL A 48 -9.87 -12.04 -7.52
N LEU A 49 -10.33 -13.24 -7.88
CA LEU A 49 -11.54 -13.44 -8.67
C LEU A 49 -12.72 -13.75 -7.75
N GLY A 50 -13.90 -13.22 -8.06
CA GLY A 50 -15.09 -13.36 -7.23
C GLY A 50 -16.38 -13.55 -8.02
N GLY A 51 -17.32 -14.25 -7.40
CA GLY A 51 -18.66 -14.53 -7.92
C GLY A 51 -18.69 -15.57 -9.06
N ALA A 52 -19.90 -15.93 -9.50
CA ALA A 52 -20.11 -16.94 -10.54
C ALA A 52 -19.43 -16.59 -11.88
N LYS A 53 -19.24 -15.29 -12.16
CA LYS A 53 -18.61 -14.81 -13.40
C LYS A 53 -17.09 -14.62 -13.27
N GLN A 54 -16.47 -15.00 -12.15
CA GLN A 54 -15.02 -14.89 -11.91
C GLN A 54 -14.45 -13.50 -12.25
N LYS A 55 -15.12 -12.43 -11.80
CA LYS A 55 -14.67 -11.05 -12.04
C LYS A 55 -13.52 -10.70 -11.10
N VAL A 56 -12.64 -9.80 -11.51
CA VAL A 56 -11.62 -9.22 -10.61
C VAL A 56 -12.33 -8.40 -9.53
N VAL A 57 -12.11 -8.75 -8.25
CA VAL A 57 -12.76 -8.15 -7.08
C VAL A 57 -11.78 -7.60 -6.05
N GLY A 58 -10.49 -7.85 -6.21
CA GLY A 58 -9.44 -7.28 -5.38
C GLY A 58 -8.10 -7.35 -6.06
N THR A 59 -7.19 -6.42 -5.74
CA THR A 59 -5.88 -6.35 -6.38
C THR A 59 -4.82 -5.70 -5.48
N TYR A 60 -3.57 -6.06 -5.76
CA TYR A 60 -2.35 -5.34 -5.38
C TYR A 60 -1.44 -5.24 -6.60
N ARG A 61 -0.74 -4.11 -6.72
CA ARG A 61 0.42 -3.97 -7.60
C ARG A 61 1.69 -4.22 -6.80
N ILE A 62 2.65 -4.93 -7.38
CA ILE A 62 3.92 -5.27 -6.74
C ILE A 62 5.08 -4.96 -7.68
N LEU A 63 6.00 -4.10 -7.25
CA LEU A 63 7.29 -3.89 -7.90
C LEU A 63 8.36 -4.69 -7.17
N ARG A 64 9.00 -5.64 -7.85
CA ARG A 64 10.08 -6.47 -7.28
C ARG A 64 11.41 -5.71 -7.26
N PRO A 65 12.34 -6.03 -6.34
CA PRO A 65 13.63 -5.34 -6.21
C PRO A 65 14.41 -5.23 -7.52
N GLU A 66 14.45 -6.30 -8.31
CA GLU A 66 15.21 -6.34 -9.57
C GLU A 66 14.54 -5.48 -10.64
N GLN A 67 13.21 -5.35 -10.61
CA GLN A 67 12.50 -4.45 -11.53
C GLN A 67 12.65 -2.99 -11.09
N ALA A 68 12.61 -2.70 -9.79
CA ALA A 68 12.91 -1.38 -9.26
C ALA A 68 14.33 -0.95 -9.63
N ALA A 69 15.32 -1.84 -9.52
CA ALA A 69 16.70 -1.57 -9.93
C ALA A 69 16.84 -1.29 -11.44
N ARG A 70 16.09 -2.02 -12.29
CA ARG A 70 16.08 -1.78 -13.74
C ARG A 70 15.37 -0.50 -14.14
N LEU A 71 14.28 -0.17 -13.45
CA LEU A 71 13.54 1.09 -13.61
C LEU A 71 14.33 2.28 -13.04
N GLY A 72 15.21 2.01 -12.07
CA GLY A 72 16.04 3.00 -11.39
C GLY A 72 15.35 3.72 -10.23
N LYS A 73 14.07 3.40 -9.95
CA LYS A 73 13.26 4.09 -8.95
C LYS A 73 12.11 3.23 -8.40
N TYR A 74 11.63 3.61 -7.23
CA TYR A 74 10.35 3.15 -6.65
C TYR A 74 9.25 4.18 -6.92
N TYR A 75 7.98 3.81 -6.78
CA TYR A 75 6.87 4.79 -6.80
C TYR A 75 6.92 5.69 -5.57
N THR A 76 7.20 5.13 -4.40
CA THR A 76 7.29 5.83 -3.11
C THR A 76 8.30 6.99 -3.16
N GLU A 77 9.31 6.95 -4.04
CA GLU A 77 10.28 8.03 -4.25
C GLU A 77 9.69 9.31 -4.83
N SER A 78 8.53 9.21 -5.49
CA SER A 78 7.80 10.40 -5.94
C SER A 78 7.22 11.20 -4.78
N GLU A 79 7.04 10.58 -3.61
CA GLU A 79 6.46 11.18 -2.42
C GLU A 79 7.48 11.39 -1.28
N PHE A 80 8.54 10.57 -1.22
CA PHE A 80 9.49 10.53 -0.11
C PHE A 80 10.96 10.42 -0.56
N ASP A 81 11.88 10.94 0.27
CA ASP A 81 13.29 10.58 0.23
C ASP A 81 13.51 9.19 0.85
N LEU A 82 13.96 8.23 0.02
CA LEU A 82 14.23 6.86 0.41
C LEU A 82 15.70 6.58 0.78
N SER A 83 16.58 7.59 0.80
CA SER A 83 17.99 7.41 1.19
C SER A 83 18.21 6.61 2.49
N PRO A 84 17.34 6.69 3.53
CA PRO A 84 17.50 5.86 4.74
C PRO A 84 17.30 4.36 4.51
N LEU A 85 16.75 3.94 3.37
CA LEU A 85 16.46 2.54 3.01
C LEU A 85 17.43 1.96 1.97
N ASP A 86 18.48 2.69 1.59
CA ASP A 86 19.37 2.28 0.48
C ASP A 86 19.95 0.87 0.67
N ALA A 87 20.33 0.54 1.90
CA ALA A 87 20.85 -0.79 2.25
C ALA A 87 19.81 -1.92 2.11
N LEU A 88 18.51 -1.60 2.16
CA LEU A 88 17.41 -2.57 2.09
C LEU A 88 16.95 -2.85 0.65
N ARG A 89 17.23 -1.94 -0.28
CA ARG A 89 16.77 -1.99 -1.68
C ARG A 89 16.92 -3.37 -2.36
N PRO A 90 18.04 -4.11 -2.22
CA PRO A 90 18.18 -5.41 -2.87
C PRO A 90 17.16 -6.48 -2.42
N GLN A 91 16.50 -6.29 -1.28
CA GLN A 91 15.52 -7.21 -0.69
C GLN A 91 14.15 -6.56 -0.49
N MET A 92 13.93 -5.37 -1.05
CA MET A 92 12.75 -4.54 -0.82
C MET A 92 11.84 -4.50 -2.04
N ALA A 93 10.70 -5.16 -1.93
CA ALA A 93 9.61 -5.02 -2.90
C ALA A 93 8.69 -3.86 -2.49
N GLU A 94 8.01 -3.26 -3.45
CA GLU A 94 7.03 -2.20 -3.20
C GLU A 94 5.61 -2.69 -3.52
N LEU A 95 4.68 -2.40 -2.62
CA LEU A 95 3.25 -2.62 -2.79
C LEU A 95 2.53 -1.30 -3.04
N GLY A 96 1.55 -1.33 -3.92
CA GLY A 96 0.71 -0.16 -4.17
C GLY A 96 -0.60 -0.50 -4.81
N ARG A 97 -1.40 0.55 -5.07
CA ARG A 97 -2.67 0.48 -5.81
C ARG A 97 -3.62 -0.61 -5.29
N SER A 98 -3.64 -0.79 -3.97
CA SER A 98 -4.45 -1.82 -3.34
C SER A 98 -5.92 -1.41 -3.30
N CYS A 99 -6.81 -2.30 -3.74
CA CYS A 99 -8.24 -2.05 -3.65
C CYS A 99 -9.04 -3.36 -3.64
N ILE A 100 -10.20 -3.34 -2.99
CA ILE A 100 -11.14 -4.47 -2.95
C ILE A 100 -12.54 -3.92 -3.21
N HIS A 101 -13.26 -4.56 -4.12
CA HIS A 101 -14.64 -4.24 -4.43
C HIS A 101 -15.50 -4.30 -3.14
N PRO A 102 -16.36 -3.30 -2.84
CA PRO A 102 -17.09 -3.19 -1.57
C PRO A 102 -17.79 -4.47 -1.10
N LYS A 103 -18.46 -5.19 -2.02
CA LYS A 103 -19.14 -6.47 -1.75
C LYS A 103 -18.24 -7.61 -1.25
N TYR A 104 -16.91 -7.48 -1.36
CA TYR A 104 -15.93 -8.51 -1.02
C TYR A 104 -15.00 -8.08 0.14
N ARG A 105 -15.35 -7.01 0.87
CA ARG A 105 -14.60 -6.51 2.04
C ARG A 105 -14.93 -7.25 3.33
N ASN A 106 -15.07 -8.57 3.26
CA ASN A 106 -15.35 -9.46 4.40
C ASN A 106 -14.09 -10.11 4.99
N GLY A 107 -12.89 -9.71 4.54
CA GLY A 107 -11.61 -10.23 4.99
C GLY A 107 -11.02 -11.33 4.08
N SER A 108 -11.84 -12.12 3.38
CA SER A 108 -11.33 -13.25 2.58
C SER A 108 -10.51 -12.79 1.38
N ALA A 109 -10.95 -11.73 0.67
CA ALA A 109 -10.23 -11.23 -0.50
C ALA A 109 -8.85 -10.65 -0.13
N ILE A 110 -8.76 -9.87 0.96
CA ILE A 110 -7.48 -9.32 1.43
C ILE A 110 -6.56 -10.44 1.92
N LEU A 111 -7.09 -11.45 2.60
CA LEU A 111 -6.30 -12.62 3.03
C LEU A 111 -5.69 -13.37 1.84
N LEU A 112 -6.48 -13.64 0.79
CA LEU A 112 -5.97 -14.31 -0.42
C LEU A 112 -4.87 -13.50 -1.13
N LEU A 113 -5.02 -12.17 -1.19
CA LEU A 113 -3.97 -11.29 -1.73
C LEU A 113 -2.69 -11.43 -0.91
N TRP A 114 -2.80 -11.38 0.42
CA TRP A 114 -1.64 -11.48 1.32
C TRP A 114 -0.98 -12.86 1.34
N VAL A 115 -1.72 -13.96 1.18
CA VAL A 115 -1.14 -15.30 0.95
C VAL A 115 -0.28 -15.28 -0.32
N GLY A 116 -0.79 -14.69 -1.40
CA GLY A 116 -0.05 -14.54 -2.65
C GLY A 116 1.23 -13.69 -2.49
N ILE A 117 1.12 -12.53 -1.82
CA ILE A 117 2.24 -11.63 -1.54
C ILE A 117 3.30 -12.35 -0.69
N ALA A 118 2.89 -13.01 0.39
CA ALA A 118 3.79 -13.74 1.27
C ALA A 118 4.54 -14.85 0.53
N ASN A 119 3.86 -15.61 -0.33
CA ASN A 119 4.52 -16.63 -1.13
C ASN A 119 5.50 -16.03 -2.16
N MET A 120 5.16 -14.89 -2.78
CA MET A 120 6.06 -14.18 -3.70
C MET A 120 7.32 -13.69 -2.98
N MET A 121 7.16 -13.10 -1.81
CA MET A 121 8.28 -12.68 -0.96
C MET A 121 9.19 -13.87 -0.60
N ARG A 122 8.59 -15.00 -0.19
CA ARG A 122 9.33 -16.21 0.16
C ARG A 122 10.09 -16.80 -1.03
N VAL A 123 9.42 -16.96 -2.18
CA VAL A 123 10.03 -17.55 -3.39
C VAL A 123 11.11 -16.63 -3.96
N GLY A 124 10.93 -15.31 -3.90
CA GLY A 124 11.91 -14.32 -4.33
C GLY A 124 13.08 -14.12 -3.35
N GLY A 125 12.99 -14.64 -2.13
CA GLY A 125 13.99 -14.39 -1.08
C GLY A 125 13.99 -12.92 -0.61
N TYR A 126 12.86 -12.23 -0.73
CA TYR A 126 12.71 -10.83 -0.34
C TYR A 126 12.35 -10.72 1.15
N ARG A 127 12.72 -9.60 1.76
CA ARG A 127 12.51 -9.36 3.19
C ARG A 127 11.56 -8.21 3.46
N TYR A 128 11.69 -7.12 2.73
CA TYR A 128 11.00 -5.88 3.04
C TYR A 128 9.89 -5.58 2.03
N LEU A 129 8.75 -5.12 2.54
CA LEU A 129 7.68 -4.53 1.75
C LEU A 129 7.59 -3.03 2.08
N LEU A 130 7.77 -2.19 1.08
CA LEU A 130 7.58 -0.75 1.11
C LEU A 130 6.24 -0.38 0.47
N GLY A 131 5.64 0.75 0.85
CA GLY A 131 4.60 1.39 0.06
C GLY A 131 4.02 2.62 0.75
N CYS A 132 3.12 3.32 0.07
CA CYS A 132 2.35 4.43 0.62
C CYS A 132 0.95 3.95 1.04
N ALA A 133 0.55 4.27 2.27
CA ALA A 133 -0.81 4.07 2.74
C ALA A 133 -1.55 5.40 2.79
N SER A 134 -2.44 5.60 1.83
CA SER A 134 -3.20 6.83 1.67
C SER A 134 -4.36 6.93 2.66
N VAL A 135 -4.45 8.05 3.36
CA VAL A 135 -5.55 8.41 4.26
C VAL A 135 -6.30 9.59 3.67
N SER A 136 -7.58 9.40 3.37
CA SER A 136 -8.46 10.46 2.85
C SER A 136 -8.47 11.67 3.77
N LEU A 137 -8.36 12.87 3.19
CA LEU A 137 -8.46 14.16 3.90
C LEU A 137 -9.89 14.74 3.91
N ARG A 138 -10.88 13.95 3.49
CA ARG A 138 -12.28 14.39 3.35
C ARG A 138 -13.01 14.61 4.67
N ASP A 139 -12.44 14.15 5.77
CA ASP A 139 -12.90 14.41 7.12
C ASP A 139 -12.11 15.56 7.78
N ASP A 140 -11.66 16.52 6.97
CA ASP A 140 -10.77 17.62 7.36
C ASP A 140 -9.46 17.13 8.01
N GLY A 141 -9.03 15.91 7.66
CA GLY A 141 -7.78 15.30 8.09
C GLY A 141 -7.80 14.70 9.50
N VAL A 142 -8.96 14.64 10.16
CA VAL A 142 -9.10 14.06 11.52
C VAL A 142 -8.56 12.62 11.57
N THR A 143 -8.85 11.81 10.55
CA THR A 143 -8.33 10.45 10.45
C THR A 143 -6.82 10.43 10.23
N ALA A 144 -6.28 11.32 9.39
CA ALA A 144 -4.83 11.43 9.18
C ALA A 144 -4.10 11.80 10.47
N ALA A 145 -4.62 12.74 11.25
CA ALA A 145 -4.09 13.10 12.55
C ALA A 145 -4.08 11.89 13.51
N LYS A 146 -5.15 11.08 13.53
CA LYS A 146 -5.24 9.86 14.36
C LYS A 146 -4.19 8.83 13.97
N VAL A 147 -3.98 8.61 12.67
CA VAL A 147 -2.95 7.69 12.15
C VAL A 147 -1.55 8.19 12.51
N TRP A 148 -1.30 9.49 12.35
CA TRP A 148 -0.01 10.10 12.70
C TRP A 148 0.35 9.92 14.18
N ARG A 149 -0.61 10.12 15.10
CA ARG A 149 -0.35 9.89 16.54
C ARG A 149 0.04 8.44 16.85
N GLU A 150 -0.51 7.47 16.14
CA GLU A 150 -0.12 6.06 16.28
C GLU A 150 1.28 5.82 15.70
N ALA A 151 1.59 6.39 14.53
CA ALA A 151 2.90 6.35 13.91
C ALA A 151 3.97 6.91 14.85
N GLN A 152 3.76 8.11 15.40
CA GLN A 152 4.70 8.77 16.31
C GLN A 152 5.01 7.93 17.53
N LYS A 153 4.01 7.32 18.16
CA LYS A 153 4.21 6.41 19.31
C LYS A 153 5.08 5.21 18.93
N SER A 154 4.80 4.60 17.76
CA SER A 154 5.57 3.47 17.27
C SER A 154 7.02 3.84 16.94
N MET A 155 7.23 4.98 16.28
CA MET A 155 8.56 5.50 15.95
C MET A 155 9.37 5.87 17.20
N GLN A 156 8.74 6.49 18.20
CA GLN A 156 9.37 6.78 19.49
C GLN A 156 9.78 5.51 20.24
N ALA A 157 8.96 4.45 20.16
CA ALA A 157 9.28 3.16 20.76
C ALA A 157 10.35 2.36 19.99
N ASN A 158 10.56 2.67 18.71
CA ASN A 158 11.47 1.93 17.81
C ASN A 158 12.40 2.90 17.04
N PRO A 159 13.36 3.56 17.71
CA PRO A 159 14.21 4.60 17.10
C PRO A 159 15.16 4.08 16.01
N THR A 160 15.27 2.76 15.85
CA THR A 160 16.09 2.11 14.81
C THR A 160 15.35 1.96 13.48
N VAL A 161 14.02 2.19 13.45
CA VAL A 161 13.25 2.20 12.21
C VAL A 161 13.70 3.40 11.37
N PRO A 162 14.13 3.20 10.11
CA PRO A 162 14.49 4.30 9.23
C PRO A 162 13.33 5.28 9.06
N CYS A 163 13.59 6.59 9.13
CA CYS A 163 12.56 7.62 9.00
C CYS A 163 12.66 8.31 7.63
N LEU A 164 11.59 8.23 6.84
CA LEU A 164 11.50 8.84 5.51
C LEU A 164 11.01 10.28 5.61
N THR A 165 11.55 11.14 4.75
CA THR A 165 11.17 12.55 4.67
C THR A 165 10.27 12.77 3.47
N PRO A 166 9.04 13.31 3.63
CA PRO A 166 8.16 13.61 2.50
C PRO A 166 8.66 14.82 1.70
N HIS A 167 8.55 14.76 0.37
CA HIS A 167 8.85 15.90 -0.51
C HIS A 167 7.82 17.03 -0.34
N HIS A 168 6.55 16.65 -0.14
CA HIS A 168 5.43 17.56 0.07
C HIS A 168 4.74 17.25 1.40
N ARG A 169 5.33 17.69 2.52
CA ARG A 169 4.83 17.36 3.86
C ARG A 169 3.40 17.86 4.09
N TYR A 170 2.52 16.99 4.57
CA TYR A 170 1.19 17.38 5.05
C TYR A 170 1.25 17.77 6.55
N PRO A 171 0.80 18.97 6.95
CA PRO A 171 0.98 19.50 8.32
C PRO A 171 -0.04 18.91 9.32
N VAL A 172 0.03 17.60 9.55
CA VAL A 172 -0.87 16.83 10.43
C VAL A 172 -0.91 17.33 11.87
N GLU A 173 0.14 17.99 12.34
CA GLU A 173 0.21 18.57 13.68
C GLU A 173 -0.70 19.78 13.88
N LYS A 174 -1.19 20.39 12.80
CA LYS A 174 -2.12 21.53 12.86
C LYS A 174 -3.58 21.12 12.96
N LEU A 175 -3.87 19.83 12.92
CA LEU A 175 -5.24 19.30 12.88
C LEU A 175 -5.76 19.03 14.29
N ASP A 176 -7.05 19.31 14.49
CA ASP A 176 -7.73 19.06 15.76
C ASP A 176 -7.81 17.55 16.03
N SER A 177 -7.03 17.11 17.02
CA SER A 177 -6.76 15.71 17.30
C SER A 177 -7.84 15.02 18.13
N ASP A 178 -8.77 15.78 18.71
CA ASP A 178 -9.65 15.28 19.76
C ASP A 178 -11.00 14.81 19.21
N LEU A 179 -11.26 15.06 17.93
CA LEU A 179 -12.40 14.49 17.22
C LEU A 179 -12.28 12.96 17.09
N PRO A 180 -13.40 12.23 17.24
CA PRO A 180 -13.38 10.77 17.23
C PRO A 180 -13.06 10.24 15.82
N ALA A 181 -11.88 9.65 15.65
CA ALA A 181 -11.48 8.93 14.44
C ALA A 181 -11.00 7.50 14.73
N ARG A 182 -11.03 6.67 13.68
CA ARG A 182 -10.57 5.28 13.69
C ARG A 182 -9.48 5.09 12.65
N ILE A 183 -8.48 4.28 12.98
CA ILE A 183 -7.47 3.86 11.99
C ILE A 183 -8.19 3.11 10.86
N PRO A 184 -7.96 3.47 9.58
CA PRO A 184 -8.55 2.78 8.44
C PRO A 184 -8.27 1.27 8.48
N PRO A 185 -9.21 0.40 8.08
CA PRO A 185 -9.04 -1.05 8.15
C PRO A 185 -7.77 -1.57 7.46
N LEU A 186 -7.38 -0.95 6.34
CA LEU A 186 -6.17 -1.31 5.60
C LEU A 186 -4.90 -1.05 6.40
N ILE A 187 -4.73 0.17 6.92
CA ILE A 187 -3.60 0.56 7.78
C ILE A 187 -3.57 -0.31 9.05
N LYS A 188 -4.74 -0.51 9.68
CA LYS A 188 -4.86 -1.41 10.83
C LYS A 188 -4.38 -2.83 10.48
N GLY A 189 -4.68 -3.30 9.27
CA GLY A 189 -4.17 -4.55 8.72
C GLY A 189 -2.64 -4.58 8.68
N TYR A 190 -2.01 -3.55 8.12
CA TYR A 190 -0.55 -3.45 8.05
C TYR A 190 0.10 -3.43 9.43
N LEU A 191 -0.42 -2.61 10.36
CA LEU A 191 0.07 -2.55 11.74
C LEU A 191 -0.07 -3.91 12.44
N ASN A 192 -1.16 -4.64 12.21
CA ASN A 192 -1.33 -5.98 12.77
C ASN A 192 -0.30 -7.00 12.24
N LEU A 193 0.22 -6.79 11.03
CA LEU A 193 1.31 -7.58 10.45
C LEU A 193 2.69 -7.19 11.02
N GLY A 194 2.77 -6.14 11.85
CA GLY A 194 4.04 -5.62 12.35
C GLY A 194 4.69 -4.59 11.42
N ALA A 195 3.93 -4.06 10.44
CA ALA A 195 4.40 -2.94 9.64
C ALA A 195 4.52 -1.68 10.51
N VAL A 196 5.45 -0.81 10.14
CA VAL A 196 5.69 0.47 10.78
C VAL A 196 5.36 1.60 9.80
N LEU A 197 4.72 2.64 10.30
CA LEU A 197 4.59 3.91 9.59
C LEU A 197 5.87 4.70 9.90
N CYS A 198 6.70 4.90 8.89
CA CYS A 198 8.11 5.23 9.08
C CYS A 198 8.47 6.64 8.61
N GLY A 199 7.59 7.62 8.84
CA GLY A 199 7.82 9.00 8.43
C GLY A 199 6.56 9.85 8.53
N GLU A 200 6.72 11.16 8.44
CA GLU A 200 5.61 12.11 8.32
C GLU A 200 4.86 11.90 7.00
N PRO A 201 3.55 12.18 6.91
CA PRO A 201 2.81 11.96 5.69
C PRO A 201 3.12 13.00 4.61
N ALA A 202 3.11 12.56 3.35
CA ALA A 202 3.08 13.43 2.18
C ALA A 202 1.64 13.81 1.84
N TRP A 203 1.43 14.98 1.23
CA TRP A 203 0.15 15.37 0.65
C TRP A 203 0.09 14.92 -0.81
N ASP A 204 -0.91 14.12 -1.14
CA ASP A 204 -1.26 13.76 -2.51
C ASP A 204 -2.49 14.58 -2.94
N PRO A 205 -2.35 15.55 -3.86
CA PRO A 205 -3.45 16.38 -4.33
C PRO A 205 -4.40 15.64 -5.29
N ASP A 206 -3.93 14.63 -6.02
CA ASP A 206 -4.73 13.91 -7.01
C ASP A 206 -5.77 13.02 -6.32
N PHE A 207 -5.41 12.43 -5.18
CA PHE A 207 -6.30 11.62 -4.35
C PHE A 207 -6.92 12.40 -3.19
N ASN A 208 -6.43 13.60 -2.91
CA ASN A 208 -6.73 14.39 -1.71
C ASN A 208 -6.52 13.57 -0.42
N THR A 209 -5.30 13.04 -0.29
CA THR A 209 -4.90 12.15 0.80
C THR A 209 -3.65 12.63 1.52
N ALA A 210 -3.51 12.20 2.77
CA ALA A 210 -2.24 12.15 3.47
C ALA A 210 -1.68 10.73 3.34
N ASP A 211 -0.57 10.60 2.66
CA ASP A 211 0.05 9.32 2.34
C ASP A 211 1.16 9.05 3.35
N PHE A 212 1.07 7.90 4.03
CA PHE A 212 2.04 7.52 5.05
C PHE A 212 3.02 6.48 4.47
N PRO A 213 4.33 6.66 4.63
CA PRO A 213 5.29 5.65 4.23
C PRO A 213 5.19 4.45 5.17
N VAL A 214 5.06 3.25 4.60
CA VAL A 214 4.89 2.00 5.33
C VAL A 214 6.03 1.06 5.00
N LEU A 215 6.68 0.52 6.03
CA LEU A 215 7.70 -0.51 5.91
C LEU A 215 7.29 -1.75 6.70
N LEU A 216 7.38 -2.92 6.09
CA LEU A 216 7.14 -4.20 6.73
C LEU A 216 8.33 -5.12 6.52
N ASP A 217 8.87 -5.65 7.62
CA ASP A 217 9.84 -6.75 7.61
C ASP A 217 9.10 -8.08 7.73
N ILE A 218 9.05 -8.87 6.65
CA ILE A 218 8.29 -10.11 6.61
C ILE A 218 8.85 -11.18 7.57
N THR A 219 10.11 -11.05 7.99
CA THR A 219 10.71 -11.99 8.96
C THR A 219 10.17 -11.77 10.38
N GLN A 220 9.62 -10.59 10.66
CA GLN A 220 9.08 -10.20 11.96
C GLN A 220 7.55 -10.33 12.05
N LEU A 221 6.92 -10.99 11.07
CA LEU A 221 5.47 -11.26 11.11
C LEU A 221 5.10 -11.99 12.42
N PRO A 222 4.00 -11.60 13.10
CA PRO A 222 3.49 -12.37 14.23
C PRO A 222 3.15 -13.81 13.82
N GLU A 223 3.40 -14.77 14.71
CA GLU A 223 3.21 -16.22 14.43
C GLU A 223 1.81 -16.58 13.89
N ARG A 224 0.77 -15.91 14.38
CA ARG A 224 -0.60 -16.10 13.88
C ARG A 224 -0.72 -15.83 12.37
N TYR A 225 0.03 -14.87 11.85
CA TYR A 225 0.00 -14.50 10.43
C TYR A 225 0.93 -15.37 9.59
N LYS A 226 2.06 -15.82 10.13
CA LYS A 226 2.90 -16.82 9.46
C LYS A 226 2.10 -18.09 9.14
N LYS A 227 1.30 -18.57 10.09
CA LYS A 227 0.37 -19.70 9.89
C LYS A 227 -0.68 -19.41 8.82
N HIS A 228 -1.36 -18.27 8.90
CA HIS A 228 -2.38 -17.90 7.90
C HIS A 228 -1.82 -17.75 6.49
N PHE A 229 -0.54 -17.39 6.35
CA PHE A 229 0.11 -17.19 5.06
C PHE A 229 0.87 -18.42 4.56
N GLY A 230 0.87 -19.54 5.31
CA GLY A 230 1.61 -20.75 4.94
C GLY A 230 3.13 -20.53 4.91
N LEU A 231 3.64 -19.66 5.79
CA LEU A 231 5.08 -19.38 5.96
C LEU A 231 5.74 -20.24 7.05
N VAL A 232 5.00 -21.13 7.67
CA VAL A 232 5.49 -22.15 8.60
C VAL A 232 5.09 -23.53 8.06
N ASP A 233 6.02 -24.47 8.16
CA ASP A 233 5.81 -25.88 7.79
C ASP A 233 4.83 -26.59 8.76
#